data_AF-A0AAD6XZ01-F1
#
_entry.id   AF-A0AAD6XZ01-F1
#
_cell.length_a   1.000
_cell.length_b   1.000
_cell.length_c   1.000
_cell.angle_alpha   90.00
_cell.angle_beta   90.00
_cell.angle_gamma   90.00
#
_symmetry.space_group_name_H-M   'P 1'
#
loop_
_entity.id
_entity.type
_entity.pdbx_description
1 polymer ?
#
loop_
_entity_poly.entity_id
_entity_poly.type
_entity_poly.pdbx_seq_one_letter_code
_entity_poly.pdbx_strand_id
1 'polypeptide(L)'
;MPLPTYVSEHFELDRATPNESEWYGPINTLLGYLFPPQQYEVAPQCKGLDNPGSTDLTILYVVSAGQGTSKHPVCFFEIKPAGHLQYRATRAAADGQLRERFGYLVDILVIPKLYGISTIGSRFAVYEYDRASETLTPHEIARNAQVVNDTAPETRWAHDFLDGDAGEARLLEVAQDIRTMCAAL
;
A
#
# COMPACT_ATOMS: atom_id res chain seq x y z
N MET A 1 14.61 15.84 1.72
CA MET A 1 14.23 16.40 3.04
C MET A 1 13.74 15.23 3.84
N PRO A 2 14.05 15.13 5.14
CA PRO A 2 13.51 14.08 6.00
C PRO A 2 12.01 14.29 6.28
N LEU A 3 11.31 13.22 6.67
CA LEU A 3 9.90 13.27 7.04
C LEU A 3 9.74 14.27 8.20
N PRO A 4 8.66 15.05 8.23
CA PRO A 4 8.40 15.93 9.36
C PRO A 4 8.43 15.14 10.67
N THR A 5 8.97 15.75 11.73
CA THR A 5 9.11 15.10 13.04
C THR A 5 7.79 14.54 13.54
N TYR A 6 6.69 15.28 13.38
CA TYR A 6 5.35 14.83 13.79
C TYR A 6 4.88 13.57 13.05
N VAL A 7 5.37 13.28 11.84
CA VAL A 7 5.04 12.04 11.13
C VAL A 7 5.85 10.90 11.74
N SER A 8 7.15 11.12 11.96
CA SER A 8 8.06 10.11 12.51
C SER A 8 7.73 9.71 13.94
N GLU A 9 7.33 10.67 14.79
CA GLU A 9 6.93 10.45 16.19
C GLU A 9 5.73 9.49 16.31
N HIS A 10 4.80 9.51 15.35
CA HIS A 10 3.68 8.56 15.36
C HIS A 10 4.14 7.10 15.19
N PHE A 11 5.33 6.84 14.64
CA PHE A 11 5.89 5.49 14.52
C PHE A 11 6.69 5.04 15.75
N GLU A 12 6.69 5.82 16.84
CA GLU A 12 7.23 5.42 18.15
C GLU A 12 6.25 4.49 18.92
N LEU A 13 5.82 3.42 18.25
CA LEU A 13 4.93 2.38 18.79
C LEU A 13 5.70 1.08 19.09
N ASP A 14 5.06 0.14 19.79
CA ASP A 14 5.61 -1.21 19.96
C ASP A 14 5.65 -1.95 18.61
N ARG A 15 6.81 -1.92 17.95
CA ARG A 15 6.99 -2.49 16.61
C ARG A 15 6.82 -4.01 16.58
N ALA A 16 6.86 -4.69 17.73
CA ALA A 16 6.61 -6.12 17.83
C ALA A 16 5.11 -6.45 17.99
N THR A 17 4.24 -5.43 18.05
CA THR A 17 2.81 -5.62 18.25
C THR A 17 2.21 -6.53 17.17
N PRO A 18 1.47 -7.59 17.56
CA PRO A 18 0.68 -8.37 16.62
C PRO A 18 -0.63 -7.65 16.24
N ASN A 19 -0.97 -6.55 16.92
CA ASN A 19 -2.19 -5.81 16.66
C ASN A 19 -2.03 -4.91 15.42
N GLU A 20 -2.68 -5.29 14.31
CA GLU A 20 -2.67 -4.53 13.05
C GLU A 20 -3.14 -3.08 13.24
N SER A 21 -4.10 -2.83 14.14
CA SER A 21 -4.70 -1.51 14.30
C SER A 21 -3.75 -0.44 14.83
N GLU A 22 -2.68 -0.84 15.51
CA GLU A 22 -1.63 0.10 15.99
C GLU A 22 -0.93 0.79 14.82
N TRP A 23 -0.92 0.17 13.63
CA TRP A 23 -0.29 0.71 12.43
C TRP A 23 -1.19 1.68 11.65
N TYR A 24 -2.50 1.70 11.92
CA TYR A 24 -3.46 2.54 11.19
C TYR A 24 -3.27 4.03 11.43
N GLY A 25 -3.08 4.44 12.68
CA GLY A 25 -2.84 5.84 13.04
C GLY A 25 -1.59 6.42 12.37
N PRO A 26 -0.41 5.79 12.54
CA PRO A 26 0.84 6.24 11.93
C PRO A 26 0.78 6.31 10.40
N ILE A 27 0.22 5.27 9.76
CA ILE A 27 0.07 5.25 8.30
C ILE A 27 -0.92 6.33 7.84
N ASN A 28 -2.02 6.56 8.54
CA ASN A 28 -2.95 7.64 8.21
C ASN A 28 -2.30 9.02 8.32
N THR A 29 -1.49 9.27 9.36
CA THR A 29 -0.71 10.51 9.50
C THR A 29 0.27 10.70 8.33
N LEU A 30 0.99 9.63 7.94
CA LEU A 30 1.89 9.63 6.80
C LEU A 30 1.14 9.94 5.48
N LEU A 31 -0.01 9.30 5.25
CA LEU A 31 -0.84 9.56 4.07
C LEU A 31 -1.35 10.99 4.03
N GLY A 32 -1.76 11.57 5.15
CA GLY A 32 -2.18 12.97 5.22
C GLY A 32 -1.04 13.96 4.90
N TYR A 33 0.21 13.59 5.20
CA TYR A 33 1.39 14.36 4.78
C TYR A 33 1.66 14.22 3.27
N LEU A 34 1.60 12.99 2.73
CA LEU A 34 1.85 12.72 1.31
C LEU A 34 0.73 13.21 0.39
N PHE A 35 -0.50 13.26 0.88
CA PHE A 35 -1.69 13.58 0.11
C PHE A 35 -2.57 14.57 0.89
N PRO A 36 -2.25 15.88 0.82
CA PRO A 36 -2.95 16.88 1.60
C PRO A 36 -4.45 16.96 1.27
N PRO A 37 -5.32 17.20 2.29
CA PRO A 37 -6.78 17.13 2.14
C PRO A 37 -7.38 18.20 1.21
N GLN A 38 -6.60 19.21 0.82
CA GLN A 38 -7.03 20.22 -0.15
C GLN A 38 -7.16 19.66 -1.57
N GLN A 39 -6.45 18.57 -1.88
CA GLN A 39 -6.37 18.00 -3.22
C GLN A 39 -6.73 16.51 -3.26
N TYR A 40 -6.64 15.83 -2.13
CA TYR A 40 -6.83 14.39 -2.03
C TYR A 40 -7.80 14.04 -0.91
N GLU A 41 -8.45 12.90 -1.07
CA GLU A 41 -9.19 12.24 0.01
C GLU A 41 -8.50 10.91 0.34
N VAL A 42 -8.21 10.71 1.62
CA VAL A 42 -7.71 9.44 2.15
C VAL A 42 -8.85 8.79 2.91
N ALA A 43 -9.33 7.64 2.42
CA ALA A 43 -10.46 6.94 3.03
C ALA A 43 -10.09 5.49 3.36
N PRO A 44 -10.25 5.04 4.63
CA PRO A 44 -10.16 3.62 4.95
C PRO A 44 -11.37 2.88 4.38
N GLN A 45 -11.10 1.74 3.75
CA GLN A 45 -12.10 0.83 3.22
C GLN A 45 -11.93 -0.52 3.90
N CYS A 46 -12.96 -0.95 4.62
CA CYS A 46 -13.00 -2.27 5.23
C CYS A 46 -13.56 -3.26 4.20
N LYS A 47 -12.73 -4.19 3.73
CA LYS A 47 -13.22 -5.36 3.00
C LYS A 47 -13.58 -6.44 4.01
N GLY A 48 -14.88 -6.73 4.13
CA GLY A 48 -15.35 -7.73 5.07
C GLY A 48 -16.48 -8.65 4.62
N LEU A 49 -17.12 -8.41 3.47
CA LEU A 49 -18.39 -9.09 3.18
C LEU A 49 -18.58 -9.55 1.72
N ASP A 50 -17.69 -9.19 0.79
CA ASP A 50 -17.89 -9.56 -0.63
C ASP A 50 -17.43 -10.98 -0.97
N ASN A 51 -16.65 -11.62 -0.09
CA ASN A 51 -16.26 -13.03 -0.20
C ASN A 51 -16.80 -13.81 1.01
N PRO A 52 -17.93 -14.53 0.89
CA PRO A 52 -18.47 -15.36 1.96
C PRO A 52 -17.49 -16.52 2.24
N GLY A 53 -16.60 -16.31 3.22
CA GLY A 53 -15.53 -17.24 3.58
C GLY A 53 -14.23 -16.58 4.06
N SER A 54 -14.03 -15.28 3.80
CA SER A 54 -12.89 -14.55 4.37
C SER A 54 -13.19 -14.10 5.79
N THR A 55 -12.44 -14.62 6.77
CA THR A 55 -12.51 -14.19 8.17
C THR A 55 -11.67 -12.94 8.45
N ASP A 56 -10.77 -12.58 7.54
CA ASP A 56 -9.86 -11.46 7.72
C ASP A 56 -10.46 -10.18 7.12
N LEU A 57 -10.89 -9.28 8.00
CA LEU A 57 -11.16 -7.89 7.64
C LEU A 57 -9.83 -7.23 7.28
N THR A 58 -9.69 -6.78 6.05
CA THR A 58 -8.50 -6.00 5.64
C THR A 58 -8.91 -4.55 5.47
N ILE A 59 -8.22 -3.66 6.19
CA ILE A 59 -8.37 -2.22 6.01
C ILE A 59 -7.41 -1.77 4.91
N LEU A 60 -7.99 -1.22 3.84
CA LEU A 60 -7.26 -0.61 2.74
C LEU A 60 -7.45 0.91 2.80
N TYR A 61 -6.38 1.67 2.80
CA TYR A 61 -6.47 3.12 2.63
C TYR A 61 -6.45 3.45 1.15
N VAL A 62 -7.53 4.03 0.63
CA VAL A 62 -7.60 4.46 -0.76
C VAL A 62 -7.42 5.97 -0.80
N VAL A 63 -6.46 6.41 -1.60
CA VAL A 63 -6.24 7.82 -1.90
C VAL A 63 -6.96 8.11 -3.20
N SER A 64 -7.82 9.13 -3.18
CA SER A 64 -8.55 9.59 -4.36
C SER A 64 -8.25 11.05 -4.66
N ALA A 65 -8.21 11.41 -5.94
CA ALA A 65 -8.07 12.77 -6.43
C ALA A 65 -9.29 13.16 -7.30
N GLY A 66 -9.49 14.46 -7.50
CA GLY A 66 -10.59 15.03 -8.27
C GLY A 66 -11.53 15.90 -7.43
N GLN A 67 -12.48 16.56 -8.09
CA GLN A 67 -13.36 17.56 -7.48
C GLN A 67 -14.82 17.11 -7.46
N GLY A 68 -15.55 17.51 -6.41
CA GLY A 68 -16.98 17.21 -6.28
C GLY A 68 -17.28 15.71 -6.23
N THR A 69 -18.13 15.24 -7.14
CA THR A 69 -18.54 13.83 -7.24
C THR A 69 -17.63 12.98 -8.12
N SER A 70 -16.66 13.58 -8.82
CA SER A 70 -15.73 12.86 -9.70
C SER A 70 -14.42 12.58 -8.95
N LYS A 71 -14.47 11.63 -8.03
CA LYS A 71 -13.30 11.18 -7.27
C LYS A 71 -12.77 9.88 -7.86
N HIS A 72 -11.49 9.86 -8.17
CA HIS A 72 -10.84 8.73 -8.80
C HIS A 72 -9.75 8.17 -7.90
N PRO A 73 -9.67 6.84 -7.72
CA PRO A 73 -8.58 6.23 -6.96
C PRO A 73 -7.25 6.43 -7.69
N VAL A 74 -6.24 6.91 -6.97
CA VAL A 74 -4.91 7.22 -7.52
C VAL A 74 -3.79 6.40 -6.89
N CYS A 75 -3.98 5.95 -5.65
CA CYS A 75 -3.19 4.89 -5.03
C CYS A 75 -3.95 4.25 -3.87
N PHE A 76 -3.44 3.12 -3.38
CA PHE A 76 -3.97 2.48 -2.17
C PHE A 76 -2.89 1.80 -1.34
N PHE A 77 -3.15 1.68 -0.04
CA PHE A 77 -2.25 1.08 0.94
C PHE A 77 -2.96 -0.09 1.62
N GLU A 78 -2.25 -1.21 1.72
CA GLU A 78 -2.59 -2.36 2.56
C GLU A 78 -1.63 -2.39 3.74
N ILE A 79 -2.14 -2.68 4.93
CA ILE A 79 -1.36 -2.66 6.18
C ILE A 79 -1.42 -4.04 6.83
N LYS A 80 -0.27 -4.53 7.30
CA LYS A 80 -0.13 -5.75 8.10
C LYS A 80 0.86 -5.51 9.26
N PRO A 81 0.75 -6.24 10.37
CA PRO A 81 1.68 -6.10 11.50
C PRO A 81 3.09 -6.63 11.15
N ALA A 82 4.13 -6.06 11.79
CA ALA A 82 5.53 -6.35 11.45
C ALA A 82 5.90 -7.86 11.54
N GLY A 83 5.30 -8.59 12.48
CA GLY A 83 5.54 -10.03 12.66
C GLY A 83 5.16 -10.87 11.43
N HIS A 84 4.27 -10.37 10.56
CA HIS A 84 3.91 -11.05 9.31
C HIS A 84 5.09 -11.17 8.35
N LEU A 85 6.15 -10.37 8.51
CA LEU A 85 7.29 -10.44 7.62
C LEU A 85 8.05 -11.75 7.78
N GLN A 86 8.00 -12.39 8.95
CA GLN A 86 8.78 -13.59 9.24
C GLN A 86 8.23 -14.85 8.56
N TYR A 87 6.93 -14.90 8.28
CA TYR A 87 6.28 -16.11 7.78
C TYR A 87 5.93 -15.99 6.29
N ARG A 88 6.33 -17.01 5.50
CA ARG A 88 6.01 -17.08 4.06
C ARG A 88 4.51 -16.98 3.78
N ALA A 89 3.69 -17.62 4.61
CA ALA A 89 2.24 -17.66 4.44
C ALA A 89 1.61 -16.26 4.57
N THR A 90 2.01 -15.47 5.57
CA THR A 90 1.46 -14.12 5.79
C THR A 90 1.96 -13.13 4.74
N ARG A 91 3.22 -13.26 4.27
CA ARG A 91 3.72 -12.49 3.12
C ARG A 91 2.95 -12.81 1.84
N ALA A 92 2.72 -14.10 1.55
CA ALA A 92 1.95 -14.53 0.39
C ALA A 92 0.49 -14.03 0.45
N ALA A 93 -0.12 -14.01 1.65
CA ALA A 93 -1.45 -13.46 1.85
C ALA A 93 -1.51 -11.96 1.57
N ALA A 94 -0.55 -11.17 2.08
CA ALA A 94 -0.47 -9.73 1.82
C ALA A 94 -0.30 -9.42 0.31
N ASP A 95 0.63 -10.11 -0.36
CA ASP A 95 0.79 -9.99 -1.82
C ASP A 95 -0.49 -10.31 -2.58
N GLY A 96 -1.17 -11.40 -2.22
CA GLY A 96 -2.44 -11.81 -2.84
C GLY A 96 -3.55 -10.78 -2.66
N GLN A 97 -3.72 -10.26 -1.43
CA GLN A 97 -4.72 -9.24 -1.11
C GLN A 97 -4.47 -7.94 -1.88
N LEU A 98 -3.22 -7.49 -1.97
CA LEU A 98 -2.85 -6.31 -2.75
C LEU A 98 -3.13 -6.50 -4.26
N ARG A 99 -2.73 -7.65 -4.83
CA ARG A 99 -2.96 -7.97 -6.25
C ARG A 99 -4.44 -8.06 -6.59
N GLU A 100 -5.24 -8.69 -5.73
CA GLU A 100 -6.69 -8.74 -5.88
C GLU A 100 -7.26 -7.33 -5.95
N ARG A 101 -6.74 -6.39 -5.15
CA ARG A 101 -7.21 -5.00 -5.17
C ARG A 101 -6.94 -4.28 -6.49
N PHE A 102 -5.82 -4.55 -7.16
CA PHE A 102 -5.61 -4.03 -8.51
C PHE A 102 -6.73 -4.47 -9.45
N GLY A 103 -7.14 -5.75 -9.42
CA GLY A 103 -8.23 -6.26 -10.26
C GLY A 103 -9.55 -5.50 -10.13
N TYR A 104 -9.83 -4.89 -8.99
CA TYR A 104 -11.02 -4.05 -8.80
C TYR A 104 -10.86 -2.59 -9.26
N LEU A 105 -9.63 -2.07 -9.28
CA LEU A 105 -9.37 -0.65 -9.48
C LEU A 105 -8.92 -0.31 -10.90
N VAL A 106 -8.31 -1.26 -11.63
CA VAL A 106 -7.77 -1.00 -12.97
C VAL A 106 -8.84 -0.61 -13.99
N ASP A 107 -10.05 -1.18 -13.88
CA ASP A 107 -11.16 -0.91 -14.81
C ASP A 107 -11.73 0.51 -14.65
N ILE A 108 -11.56 1.12 -13.49
CA ILE A 108 -12.02 2.49 -13.18
C ILE A 108 -10.88 3.51 -13.16
N LEU A 109 -9.68 3.10 -13.57
CA LEU A 109 -8.49 3.93 -13.53
C LEU A 109 -8.51 5.00 -14.62
N VAL A 110 -8.34 6.26 -14.20
CA VAL A 110 -8.31 7.42 -15.13
C VAL A 110 -6.92 8.00 -15.35
N ILE A 111 -5.94 7.60 -14.53
CA ILE A 111 -4.52 8.00 -14.66
C ILE A 111 -3.70 6.92 -15.38
N PRO A 112 -2.51 7.25 -15.93
CA PRO A 112 -1.70 6.28 -16.68
C PRO A 112 -1.18 5.11 -15.85
N LYS A 113 -1.00 5.30 -14.53
CA LYS A 113 -0.40 4.30 -13.65
C LYS A 113 -1.11 4.29 -12.29
N LEU A 114 -1.36 3.10 -11.74
CA LEU A 114 -1.90 2.93 -10.39
C LEU A 114 -0.82 2.38 -9.45
N TYR A 115 -0.68 3.00 -8.29
CA TYR A 115 0.22 2.53 -7.24
C TYR A 115 -0.53 1.79 -6.13
N GLY A 116 -0.02 0.62 -5.78
CA GLY A 116 -0.44 -0.16 -4.61
C GLY A 116 0.74 -0.33 -3.67
N ILE A 117 0.59 0.04 -2.41
CA ILE A 117 1.64 -0.09 -1.40
C ILE A 117 1.22 -1.14 -0.38
N SER A 118 2.01 -2.20 -0.22
CA SER A 118 1.81 -3.17 0.86
C SER A 118 2.79 -2.87 1.97
N THR A 119 2.30 -2.64 3.19
CA THR A 119 3.12 -2.41 4.38
C THR A 119 3.05 -3.62 5.31
N ILE A 120 4.21 -4.03 5.81
CA ILE A 120 4.35 -5.02 6.88
C ILE A 120 5.15 -4.34 7.99
N GLY A 121 4.43 -3.83 8.98
CA GLY A 121 4.97 -2.88 9.93
C GLY A 121 5.47 -1.62 9.23
N SER A 122 6.72 -1.23 9.50
CA SER A 122 7.36 -0.08 8.87
C SER A 122 7.95 -0.39 7.49
N ARG A 123 8.08 -1.68 7.13
CA ARG A 123 8.59 -2.07 5.82
C ARG A 123 7.51 -2.05 4.77
N PHE A 124 7.86 -1.69 3.55
CA PHE A 124 6.90 -1.58 2.47
C PHE A 124 7.43 -2.07 1.13
N ALA A 125 6.50 -2.49 0.30
CA ALA A 125 6.68 -2.88 -1.08
C ALA A 125 5.85 -1.97 -1.98
N VAL A 126 6.42 -1.54 -3.11
CA VAL A 126 5.74 -0.71 -4.11
C VAL A 126 5.31 -1.60 -5.27
N TYR A 127 4.04 -1.52 -5.63
CA TYR A 127 3.48 -2.17 -6.81
C TYR A 127 2.99 -1.12 -7.78
N GLU A 128 3.32 -1.31 -9.05
CA GLU A 128 3.05 -0.38 -10.15
C GLU A 128 2.25 -1.12 -11.22
N TYR A 129 1.02 -0.68 -11.44
CA TYR A 129 0.24 -1.10 -12.60
C TYR A 129 0.33 -0.02 -13.67
N ASP A 130 0.83 -0.38 -14.84
CA ASP A 130 0.87 0.50 -16.02
C ASP A 130 -0.34 0.21 -16.92
N ARG A 131 -1.15 1.23 -17.20
CA ARG A 131 -2.38 1.08 -17.98
C ARG A 131 -2.13 0.78 -19.45
N ALA A 132 -1.04 1.29 -20.03
CA ALA A 132 -0.77 1.13 -21.46
C ALA A 132 -0.34 -0.29 -21.81
N SER A 133 0.44 -0.93 -20.93
CA SER A 133 0.94 -2.30 -21.06
C SER A 133 0.14 -3.33 -20.28
N GLU A 134 -0.86 -2.88 -19.50
CA GLU A 134 -1.66 -3.71 -18.58
C GLU A 134 -0.80 -4.58 -17.64
N THR A 135 0.38 -4.09 -17.28
CA THR A 135 1.39 -4.86 -16.55
C THR A 135 1.46 -4.41 -15.10
N LEU A 136 1.41 -5.39 -14.19
CA LEU A 136 1.64 -5.19 -12.75
C LEU A 136 3.05 -5.64 -12.37
N THR A 137 3.83 -4.71 -11.81
CA THR A 137 5.18 -4.95 -11.28
C THR A 137 5.17 -4.78 -9.76
N PRO A 138 5.84 -5.64 -8.97
CA PRO A 138 6.55 -6.84 -9.38
C PRO A 138 5.60 -7.93 -9.93
N HIS A 139 6.11 -8.74 -10.87
CA HIS A 139 5.37 -9.88 -11.40
C HIS A 139 5.07 -10.92 -10.30
N GLU A 140 3.94 -11.61 -10.44
CA GLU A 140 3.57 -12.69 -9.54
C GLU A 140 4.55 -13.86 -9.68
N ILE A 141 4.93 -14.45 -8.54
CA ILE A 141 5.71 -15.69 -8.52
C ILE A 141 4.71 -16.83 -8.33
N ALA A 142 4.55 -17.64 -9.38
CA ALA A 142 3.59 -18.74 -9.36
C ALA A 142 3.86 -19.73 -8.22
N ARG A 143 2.77 -20.17 -7.56
CA ARG A 143 2.84 -21.25 -6.58
C ARG A 143 3.20 -22.56 -7.27
N ASN A 144 4.18 -23.26 -6.72
CA ASN A 144 4.54 -24.59 -7.20
C ASN A 144 3.58 -25.62 -6.63
N ALA A 145 3.03 -26.50 -7.48
CA ALA A 145 2.07 -27.52 -7.06
C ALA A 145 2.68 -28.64 -6.20
N GLN A 146 4.01 -28.82 -6.25
CA GLN A 146 4.72 -29.93 -5.62
C GLN A 146 5.57 -29.51 -4.42
N VAL A 147 5.88 -28.21 -4.27
CA VAL A 147 6.72 -27.71 -3.17
C VAL A 147 6.17 -26.42 -2.58
N VAL A 148 6.49 -26.19 -1.29
CA VAL A 148 6.19 -24.92 -0.62
C VAL A 148 7.27 -23.90 -0.99
N ASN A 149 7.11 -23.26 -2.14
CA ASN A 149 7.98 -22.17 -2.60
C ASN A 149 7.58 -20.82 -1.98
N ASP A 150 8.52 -19.88 -1.96
CA ASP A 150 8.28 -18.50 -1.52
C ASP A 150 7.71 -17.69 -2.69
N THR A 151 6.40 -17.45 -2.69
CA THR A 151 5.69 -16.67 -3.73
C THR A 151 5.77 -15.17 -3.50
N ALA A 152 6.14 -14.75 -2.29
CA ALA A 152 6.32 -13.36 -1.89
C ALA A 152 7.57 -13.24 -1.00
N PRO A 153 8.77 -13.19 -1.61
CA PRO A 153 10.03 -13.11 -0.89
C PRO A 153 10.07 -11.91 0.06
N GLU A 154 10.74 -12.07 1.21
CA GLU A 154 10.90 -11.00 2.19
C GLU A 154 11.51 -9.73 1.57
N THR A 155 12.44 -9.90 0.63
CA THR A 155 13.08 -8.82 -0.12
C THR A 155 12.12 -7.99 -0.96
N ARG A 156 10.84 -8.38 -1.08
CA ARG A 156 9.81 -7.55 -1.71
C ARG A 156 9.48 -6.33 -0.85
N TRP A 157 9.49 -6.46 0.48
CA TRP A 157 9.36 -5.34 1.43
C TRP A 157 10.74 -4.81 1.82
N ALA A 158 11.55 -4.46 0.83
CA ALA A 158 12.94 -4.04 1.03
C ALA A 158 13.10 -2.62 1.58
N HIS A 159 12.08 -1.77 1.42
CA HIS A 159 12.11 -0.40 1.91
C HIS A 159 11.49 -0.31 3.30
N ASP A 160 11.95 0.64 4.11
CA ASP A 160 11.41 0.91 5.44
C ASP A 160 11.19 2.41 5.58
N PHE A 161 9.99 2.82 6.03
CA PHE A 161 9.65 4.23 6.24
C PHE A 161 10.57 4.93 7.24
N LEU A 162 11.20 4.15 8.13
CA LEU A 162 11.99 4.62 9.26
C LEU A 162 13.49 4.43 9.04
N ASP A 163 13.90 3.70 8.00
CA ASP A 163 15.30 3.44 7.68
C ASP A 163 15.85 4.52 6.73
N GLY A 164 16.04 5.71 7.29
CA GLY A 164 16.78 6.83 6.70
C GLY A 164 16.29 7.31 5.33
N ASP A 165 17.22 7.93 4.59
CA ASP A 165 16.93 8.66 3.35
C ASP A 165 16.35 7.78 2.22
N ALA A 166 16.65 6.48 2.18
CA ALA A 166 16.34 5.64 1.02
C ALA A 166 14.87 5.21 0.95
N GLY A 167 14.31 4.72 2.06
CA GLY A 167 12.89 4.34 2.11
C GLY A 167 11.98 5.56 1.99
N GLU A 168 12.35 6.65 2.67
CA GLU A 168 11.65 7.92 2.53
C GLU A 168 11.71 8.46 1.11
N ALA A 169 12.90 8.54 0.49
CA ALA A 169 13.04 9.07 -0.87
C ALA A 169 12.19 8.28 -1.86
N ARG A 170 12.13 6.95 -1.73
CA ARG A 170 11.29 6.11 -2.58
C ARG A 170 9.81 6.42 -2.41
N LEU A 171 9.35 6.64 -1.18
CA LEU A 171 7.95 6.98 -0.92
C LEU A 171 7.60 8.38 -1.45
N LEU A 172 8.48 9.35 -1.27
CA LEU A 172 8.32 10.71 -1.82
C LEU A 172 8.33 10.71 -3.34
N GLU A 173 9.17 9.89 -3.97
CA GLU A 173 9.19 9.69 -5.43
C GLU A 173 7.84 9.18 -5.93
N VAL A 174 7.30 8.13 -5.30
CA VAL A 174 5.97 7.59 -5.63
C VAL A 174 4.89 8.64 -5.45
N ALA A 175 4.87 9.36 -4.33
CA ALA A 175 3.89 10.41 -4.09
C ALA A 175 4.00 11.54 -5.12
N GLN A 176 5.22 11.90 -5.52
CA GLN A 176 5.45 12.93 -6.54
C GLN A 176 5.01 12.47 -7.93
N ASP A 177 5.23 11.20 -8.31
CA ASP A 177 4.73 10.65 -9.58
C ASP A 177 3.20 10.68 -9.62
N ILE A 178 2.55 10.24 -8.53
CA ILE A 178 1.09 10.32 -8.37
C ILE A 178 0.59 11.76 -8.52
N ARG A 179 1.18 12.71 -7.79
CA ARG A 179 0.80 14.13 -7.88
C ARG A 179 0.96 14.69 -9.30
N THR A 180 2.01 14.27 -10.01
CA THR A 180 2.27 14.69 -11.39
C THR A 180 1.18 14.18 -12.32
N MET A 181 0.79 12.91 -12.21
CA MET A 181 -0.33 12.34 -12.97
C MET A 181 -1.68 12.99 -12.62
N CYS A 182 -1.88 13.32 -11.34
CA CYS A 182 -3.13 13.93 -10.86
C CYS A 182 -3.26 15.40 -11.22
N ALA A 183 -2.19 16.10 -11.58
CA ALA A 183 -2.24 17.51 -11.97
C ALA A 183 -3.12 17.78 -13.21
N ALA A 184 -3.44 16.73 -13.97
CA ALA A 184 -4.32 16.77 -15.14
C ALA A 184 -5.79 16.35 -14.85
N LEU A 185 -6.12 15.99 -13.60
CA LEU A 185 -7.47 15.63 -13.15
C LEU A 185 -8.24 16.86 -12.62
#